data_AF-M0HYI0-F1
#
_entry.id   AF-M0HYI0-F1
#
_cell.length_a   1.000
_cell.length_b   1.000
_cell.length_c   1.000
_cell.angle_alpha   90.00
_cell.angle_beta   90.00
_cell.angle_gamma   90.00
#
_symmetry.space_group_name_H-M   'P 1'
#
loop_
_entity.id
_entity.type
_entity.pdbx_description
1 polymer ?
#
loop_
_entity_poly.entity_id
_entity_poly.type
_entity_poly.pdbx_seq_one_letter_code
_entity_poly.pdbx_strand_id
1 'polypeptide(L)'
;MAILDLTEVETHHYFGDLQKTIQQHHEHGEIDVPFEDADPDDIIVYRKDIWLNPEPTDTKPPLLDQFCEYVSNPLDTLAEILGDGPDPRDSLPDYKIEAVSDIHYLHSDGLSRQEHWNDQPLDREPDARLELTAVDIDEFDSVQTFLASHLVNQVRDCFIEMGVEPPEPFQVQGLGKHDSMVKQQLMPMYDRYFQAGTPITTWDPASK
;
A
#
# COMPACT_ATOMS: atom_id res chain seq x y z
N MET A 1 12.17 1.45 -6.90
CA MET A 1 12.16 1.56 -5.43
C MET A 1 12.02 3.00 -4.94
N ALA A 2 11.49 3.92 -5.77
CA ALA A 2 11.36 5.36 -5.50
C ALA A 2 11.19 5.78 -4.03
N ILE A 3 10.28 5.17 -3.26
CA ILE A 3 10.08 5.45 -1.82
C ILE A 3 11.27 5.02 -0.94
N LEU A 4 11.81 3.82 -1.15
CA LEU A 4 12.95 3.26 -0.41
C LEU A 4 14.26 3.98 -0.72
N ASP A 5 14.34 4.66 -1.87
CA ASP A 5 15.51 5.44 -2.27
C ASP A 5 15.45 6.90 -1.77
N LEU A 6 14.36 7.31 -1.11
CA LEU A 6 14.22 8.65 -0.54
C LEU A 6 15.11 8.82 0.70
N THR A 7 15.73 10.00 0.79
CA THR A 7 16.29 10.47 2.06
C THR A 7 15.18 10.74 3.09
N GLU A 8 15.54 10.82 4.37
CA GLU A 8 14.61 11.21 5.44
C GLU A 8 13.97 12.58 5.16
N VAL A 9 14.73 13.52 4.61
CA VAL A 9 14.25 14.87 4.26
C VAL A 9 13.21 14.81 3.13
N GLU A 10 13.46 14.02 2.08
CA GLU A 10 12.50 13.83 0.99
C GLU A 10 11.26 13.06 1.45
N THR A 11 11.44 12.05 2.30
CA THR A 11 10.33 11.28 2.89
C THR A 11 9.43 12.20 3.71
N HIS A 12 10.01 13.05 4.56
CA HIS A 12 9.25 14.05 5.31
C HIS A 12 8.60 15.10 4.39
N HIS A 13 9.28 15.51 3.32
CA HIS A 13 8.72 16.46 2.36
C HIS A 13 7.46 15.92 1.66
N TYR A 14 7.47 14.64 1.24
CA TYR A 14 6.35 14.06 0.51
C TYR A 14 5.26 13.46 1.40
N PHE A 15 5.63 12.89 2.55
CA PHE A 15 4.73 12.07 3.37
C PHE A 15 4.66 12.50 4.84
N GLY A 16 5.34 13.59 5.22
CA GLY A 16 5.36 14.05 6.62
C GLY A 16 3.99 14.51 7.14
N ASP A 17 3.13 15.04 6.26
CA ASP A 17 1.74 15.36 6.60
C ASP A 17 0.94 14.10 6.90
N LEU A 18 1.04 13.09 6.04
CA LEU A 18 0.38 11.80 6.19
C LEU A 18 0.85 11.08 7.47
N GLN A 19 2.16 11.02 7.70
CA GLN A 19 2.74 10.43 8.91
C GLN A 19 2.18 11.10 10.16
N LYS A 20 2.21 12.43 10.19
CA LYS A 20 1.70 13.20 11.32
C LYS A 20 0.22 12.92 11.57
N THR A 21 -0.61 12.95 10.53
CA THR A 21 -2.06 12.70 10.66
C THR A 21 -2.36 11.30 11.21
N ILE A 22 -1.69 10.27 10.68
CA ILE A 22 -1.87 8.88 11.13
C ILE A 22 -1.44 8.72 12.59
N GLN A 23 -0.29 9.29 12.96
CA GLN A 23 0.23 9.18 14.32
C GLN A 23 -0.64 9.93 15.33
N GLN A 24 -1.16 11.11 14.97
CA GLN A 24 -2.11 11.84 15.81
C GLN A 24 -3.41 11.08 16.04
N HIS A 25 -3.98 10.47 14.99
CA HIS A 25 -5.17 9.62 15.11
C HIS A 25 -4.89 8.41 15.99
N HIS A 26 -3.77 7.71 15.76
CA HIS A 26 -3.40 6.51 16.53
C HIS A 26 -3.15 6.79 18.02
N GLU A 27 -2.35 7.81 18.35
CA GLU A 27 -1.93 8.09 19.73
C GLU A 27 -2.98 8.82 20.56
N HIS A 28 -3.72 9.73 19.94
CA HIS A 28 -4.59 10.67 20.65
C HIS A 28 -6.08 10.50 20.31
N GLY A 29 -6.43 9.67 19.33
CA GLY A 29 -7.79 9.61 18.79
C GLY A 29 -8.22 10.91 18.12
N GLU A 30 -7.28 11.79 17.77
CA GLU A 30 -7.57 13.07 17.14
C GLU A 30 -7.77 12.87 15.64
N ILE A 31 -8.99 13.16 15.17
CA ILE A 31 -9.32 13.14 13.74
C ILE A 31 -9.68 14.56 13.29
N ASP A 32 -8.95 15.05 12.28
CA ASP A 32 -9.26 16.27 11.55
C ASP A 32 -9.60 15.87 10.12
N VAL A 33 -10.85 15.48 9.91
CA VAL A 33 -11.35 14.90 8.66
C VAL A 33 -12.57 15.68 8.17
N PRO A 34 -12.80 15.76 6.85
CA PRO A 34 -13.87 16.56 6.26
C PRO A 34 -15.25 15.85 6.32
N PHE A 35 -15.55 15.16 7.43
CA PHE A 35 -16.80 14.41 7.62
C PHE A 35 -17.44 14.85 8.94
N GLU A 36 -18.67 15.38 8.89
CA GLU A 36 -19.34 15.95 10.07
C GLU A 36 -19.62 14.92 11.17
N ASP A 37 -19.90 13.67 10.77
CA ASP A 37 -20.31 12.58 11.67
C ASP A 37 -19.20 11.53 11.89
N ALA A 38 -17.94 11.81 11.51
CA ALA A 38 -16.86 10.84 11.71
C ALA A 38 -16.50 10.69 13.19
N ASP A 39 -16.47 9.45 13.66
CA ASP A 39 -15.95 9.08 14.97
C ASP A 39 -14.52 8.52 14.84
N PRO A 40 -13.60 8.78 15.79
CA PRO A 40 -12.26 8.18 15.78
C PRO A 40 -12.25 6.65 15.74
N ASP A 41 -13.29 6.00 16.24
CA ASP A 41 -13.45 4.53 16.23
C ASP A 41 -14.02 4.01 14.89
N ASP A 42 -14.49 4.89 14.00
CA ASP A 42 -14.90 4.51 12.64
C ASP A 42 -13.69 4.15 11.77
N ILE A 43 -13.97 3.49 10.64
CA ILE A 43 -12.92 3.26 9.66
C ILE A 43 -12.63 4.55 8.90
N ILE A 44 -11.47 5.14 9.19
CA ILE A 44 -10.90 6.26 8.45
C ILE A 44 -9.66 5.77 7.72
N VAL A 45 -9.65 5.96 6.40
CA VAL A 45 -8.54 5.61 5.53
C VAL A 45 -7.98 6.89 4.92
N TYR A 46 -6.72 7.16 5.23
CA TYR A 46 -5.92 8.24 4.67
C TYR A 46 -5.28 7.79 3.37
N ARG A 47 -5.53 8.52 2.29
CA ARG A 47 -5.12 8.17 0.95
C ARG A 47 -4.14 9.20 0.41
N LYS A 48 -3.04 8.74 -0.18
CA LYS A 48 -2.05 9.63 -0.81
C LYS A 48 -1.70 9.08 -2.19
N ASP A 49 -1.96 9.87 -3.21
CA ASP A 49 -1.66 9.52 -4.60
C ASP A 49 -0.21 9.85 -4.92
N ILE A 50 0.45 9.00 -5.69
CA ILE A 50 1.88 9.05 -6.01
C ILE A 50 2.06 9.00 -7.52
N TRP A 51 2.82 9.95 -8.05
CA TRP A 51 3.23 10.02 -9.44
C TRP A 51 4.74 9.79 -9.54
N LEU A 52 5.16 8.95 -10.48
CA LEU A 52 6.53 8.56 -10.74
C LEU A 52 7.02 9.10 -12.09
N ASN A 53 8.31 9.38 -12.17
CA ASN A 53 9.01 9.74 -13.40
C ASN A 53 10.32 8.94 -13.52
N PRO A 54 10.61 8.29 -14.67
CA PRO A 54 9.78 8.20 -15.89
C PRO A 54 8.45 7.47 -15.64
N GLU A 55 7.49 7.63 -16.55
CA GLU A 55 6.18 6.98 -16.41
C GLU A 55 6.35 5.44 -16.46
N PRO A 56 5.94 4.70 -15.42
CA PRO A 56 6.24 3.28 -15.30
C PRO A 56 5.51 2.41 -16.34
N THR A 57 4.39 2.90 -16.87
CA THR A 57 3.57 2.24 -17.89
C THR A 57 4.22 2.24 -19.28
N ASP A 58 5.16 3.17 -19.54
CA ASP A 58 5.88 3.27 -20.81
C ASP A 58 7.02 2.25 -20.94
N THR A 59 7.39 1.60 -19.83
CA THR A 59 8.50 0.67 -19.76
C THR A 59 8.21 -0.64 -20.52
N LYS A 60 9.20 -1.12 -21.28
CA LYS A 60 9.12 -2.35 -22.08
C LYS A 60 10.30 -3.30 -21.79
N PRO A 61 10.05 -4.58 -21.46
CA PRO A 61 8.74 -5.21 -21.25
C PRO A 61 8.02 -4.65 -20.01
N PRO A 62 6.71 -4.91 -19.79
CA PRO A 62 6.00 -4.45 -18.59
C PRO A 62 6.75 -4.75 -17.29
N LEU A 63 6.64 -3.87 -16.29
CA LEU A 63 7.37 -4.02 -15.02
C LEU A 63 7.06 -5.33 -14.29
N LEU A 64 5.82 -5.81 -14.35
CA LEU A 64 5.46 -7.10 -13.77
C LEU A 64 6.23 -8.25 -14.43
N ASP A 65 6.37 -8.22 -15.76
CA ASP A 65 7.11 -9.25 -16.49
C ASP A 65 8.61 -9.19 -16.16
N GLN A 66 9.19 -7.99 -16.06
CA GLN A 66 10.58 -7.81 -15.63
C GLN A 66 10.80 -8.34 -14.21
N PHE A 67 9.86 -8.04 -13.30
CA PHE A 67 9.89 -8.54 -11.94
C PHE A 67 9.78 -10.07 -11.91
N CYS A 68 8.86 -10.67 -12.68
CA CYS A 68 8.69 -12.12 -12.75
C CYS A 68 9.87 -12.85 -13.43
N GLU A 69 10.53 -12.24 -14.43
CA GLU A 69 11.75 -12.81 -15.03
C GLU A 69 12.91 -12.83 -14.04
N TYR A 70 12.99 -11.80 -13.19
CA TYR A 70 14.05 -11.68 -12.20
C TYR A 70 13.82 -12.59 -10.99
N VAL A 71 12.56 -12.71 -10.56
CA VAL A 71 12.13 -13.51 -9.42
C VAL A 71 11.98 -14.97 -9.86
N SER A 72 13.11 -15.68 -9.98
CA SER A 72 13.12 -17.13 -10.27
C SER A 72 12.61 -17.96 -9.09
N ASN A 73 12.82 -17.46 -7.86
CA ASN A 73 12.23 -17.95 -6.62
C ASN A 73 11.74 -16.75 -5.78
N PRO A 74 10.42 -16.49 -5.78
CA PRO A 74 9.73 -15.49 -4.96
C PRO A 74 10.27 -15.14 -3.57
N LEU A 75 10.55 -16.17 -2.77
CA LEU A 75 10.92 -16.02 -1.36
C LEU A 75 12.30 -15.40 -1.16
N ASP A 76 13.24 -15.70 -2.03
CA ASP A 76 14.63 -15.23 -1.89
C ASP A 76 14.71 -13.75 -2.26
N THR A 77 13.97 -13.32 -3.30
CA THR A 77 14.11 -11.97 -3.84
C THR A 77 13.50 -10.88 -2.96
N LEU A 78 12.40 -11.11 -2.24
CA LEU A 78 11.87 -10.09 -1.32
C LEU A 78 12.64 -10.03 0.00
N ALA A 79 13.14 -11.16 0.50
CA ALA A 79 14.09 -11.16 1.61
C ALA A 79 15.44 -10.55 1.23
N GLU A 80 15.83 -10.58 -0.06
CA GLU A 80 16.99 -9.85 -0.60
C GLU A 80 16.69 -8.36 -0.86
N ILE A 81 15.48 -8.00 -1.35
CA ILE A 81 15.02 -6.60 -1.51
C ILE A 81 14.90 -5.90 -0.15
N LEU A 82 14.42 -6.63 0.86
CA LEU A 82 14.20 -6.16 2.22
C LEU A 82 15.33 -6.58 3.17
N GLY A 83 16.41 -7.19 2.66
CA GLY A 83 17.55 -7.70 3.44
C GLY A 83 18.90 -7.36 2.80
N ASP A 84 19.97 -8.02 3.24
CA ASP A 84 21.37 -7.62 3.00
C ASP A 84 22.00 -8.30 1.75
N GLY A 85 21.18 -8.74 0.80
CA GLY A 85 21.58 -9.47 -0.42
C GLY A 85 22.04 -8.58 -1.59
N PRO A 86 22.54 -9.16 -2.69
CA PRO A 86 22.79 -8.40 -3.92
C PRO A 86 21.49 -7.77 -4.38
N ASP A 87 21.54 -6.46 -4.59
CA ASP A 87 20.35 -5.66 -4.71
C ASP A 87 19.69 -5.82 -6.08
N PRO A 88 18.50 -6.44 -6.13
CA PRO A 88 17.82 -6.67 -7.40
C PRO A 88 17.32 -5.38 -8.05
N ARG A 89 17.38 -4.24 -7.33
CA ARG A 89 17.19 -2.88 -7.89
C ARG A 89 18.09 -2.56 -9.06
N ASP A 90 19.33 -3.06 -9.07
CA ASP A 90 20.34 -2.65 -10.05
C ASP A 90 19.94 -2.99 -11.50
N SER A 91 18.99 -3.91 -11.67
CA SER A 91 18.49 -4.35 -12.98
C SER A 91 17.14 -3.73 -13.37
N LEU A 92 16.49 -2.99 -12.46
CA LEU A 92 15.21 -2.32 -12.71
C LEU A 92 15.43 -0.85 -13.12
N PRO A 93 14.50 -0.24 -13.87
CA PRO A 93 14.57 1.18 -14.17
C PRO A 93 14.55 2.02 -12.88
N ASP A 94 15.37 3.07 -12.85
CA ASP A 94 15.35 4.07 -11.77
C ASP A 94 14.12 4.96 -11.92
N TYR A 95 13.33 5.06 -10.85
CA TYR A 95 12.11 5.86 -10.78
C TYR A 95 12.21 6.84 -9.63
N LYS A 96 11.78 8.07 -9.87
CA LYS A 96 11.70 9.12 -8.85
C LYS A 96 10.26 9.53 -8.63
N ILE A 97 9.94 9.97 -7.42
CA ILE A 97 8.68 10.64 -7.15
C ILE A 97 8.67 11.97 -7.90
N GLU A 98 7.71 12.11 -8.82
CA GLU A 98 7.44 13.35 -9.54
C GLU A 98 6.58 14.27 -8.70
N ALA A 99 5.52 13.73 -8.10
CA ALA A 99 4.58 14.46 -7.27
C ALA A 99 3.80 13.52 -6.33
N VAL A 100 3.19 14.09 -5.30
CA VAL A 100 2.22 13.44 -4.41
C VAL A 100 1.03 14.36 -4.19
N SER A 101 -0.16 13.80 -3.95
CA SER A 101 -1.37 14.59 -3.70
C SER A 101 -1.41 15.16 -2.29
N ASP A 102 -2.37 16.03 -1.99
CA ASP A 102 -2.84 16.19 -0.62
C ASP A 102 -3.53 14.90 -0.12
N ILE A 103 -3.69 14.74 1.20
CA ILE A 103 -4.35 13.56 1.76
C ILE A 103 -5.81 13.53 1.31
N HIS A 104 -6.24 12.43 0.70
CA HIS A 104 -7.65 12.13 0.46
C HIS A 104 -8.17 11.26 1.60
N TYR A 105 -9.48 11.23 1.81
CA TYR A 105 -10.06 10.51 2.93
C TYR A 105 -11.17 9.57 2.44
N LEU A 106 -11.21 8.38 3.03
CA LEU A 106 -12.38 7.53 3.03
C LEU A 106 -12.83 7.34 4.47
N HIS A 107 -14.13 7.51 4.71
CA HIS A 107 -14.77 7.23 5.98
C HIS A 107 -15.86 6.18 5.79
N SER A 108 -15.92 5.23 6.74
CA SER A 108 -16.93 4.18 6.79
C SER A 108 -17.30 3.88 8.24
N ASP A 109 -18.57 4.07 8.58
CA ASP A 109 -19.19 3.71 9.87
C ASP A 109 -19.76 2.27 9.87
N GLY A 110 -19.47 1.51 8.80
CA GLY A 110 -20.01 0.16 8.55
C GLY A 110 -21.41 0.12 7.94
N LEU A 111 -22.12 1.25 7.85
CA LEU A 111 -23.45 1.39 7.22
C LEU A 111 -23.39 2.26 5.96
N SER A 112 -22.56 3.29 5.99
CA SER A 112 -22.38 4.31 4.96
C SER A 112 -20.89 4.44 4.62
N ARG A 113 -20.62 4.90 3.40
CA ARG A 113 -19.26 5.16 2.91
C ARG A 113 -19.21 6.55 2.31
N GLN A 114 -18.23 7.33 2.73
CA GLN A 114 -17.99 8.69 2.25
C GLN A 114 -16.55 8.79 1.78
N GLU A 115 -16.33 9.55 0.71
CA GLU A 115 -15.00 9.84 0.18
C GLU A 115 -14.85 11.34 -0.01
N HIS A 116 -13.67 11.86 0.34
CA HIS A 116 -13.30 13.24 0.12
C HIS A 116 -11.98 13.30 -0.64
N TRP A 117 -12.03 13.95 -1.81
CA TRP A 117 -10.89 14.14 -2.69
C TRP A 117 -10.37 15.58 -2.56
N ASN A 118 -9.07 15.69 -2.28
CA ASN A 118 -8.34 16.95 -2.27
C ASN A 118 -7.57 17.13 -3.59
N ASP A 119 -6.80 18.22 -3.71
CA ASP A 119 -6.14 18.60 -4.94
C ASP A 119 -5.13 17.54 -5.42
N GLN A 120 -5.16 17.31 -6.74
CA GLN A 120 -4.19 16.48 -7.44
C GLN A 120 -3.19 17.38 -8.18
N PRO A 121 -1.88 17.13 -8.04
CA PRO A 121 -0.84 18.02 -8.57
C PRO A 121 -0.68 17.92 -10.10
N LEU A 122 -1.10 16.82 -10.71
CA LEU A 122 -0.87 16.53 -12.13
C LEU A 122 -2.18 16.13 -12.84
N ASP A 123 -2.29 16.49 -14.12
CA ASP A 123 -3.41 16.16 -15.00
C ASP A 123 -3.20 14.79 -15.68
N ARG A 124 -2.91 13.77 -14.87
CA ARG A 124 -2.80 12.35 -15.26
C ARG A 124 -3.13 11.45 -14.07
N GLU A 125 -3.50 10.19 -14.33
CA GLU A 125 -3.74 9.22 -13.26
C GLU A 125 -2.46 8.98 -12.43
N PRO A 126 -2.59 8.79 -11.11
CA PRO A 126 -1.47 8.43 -10.27
C PRO A 126 -0.99 7.01 -10.57
N ASP A 127 0.32 6.80 -10.43
CA ASP A 127 0.96 5.50 -10.64
C ASP A 127 0.72 4.53 -9.48
N ALA A 128 0.52 5.08 -8.28
CA ALA A 128 0.11 4.33 -7.10
C ALA A 128 -0.73 5.22 -6.17
N ARG A 129 -1.62 4.59 -5.41
CA ARG A 129 -2.29 5.20 -4.25
C ARG A 129 -1.89 4.42 -3.02
N LEU A 130 -1.42 5.12 -2.01
CA LEU A 130 -1.21 4.57 -0.68
C LEU A 130 -2.50 4.73 0.13
N GLU A 131 -2.99 3.66 0.77
CA GLU A 131 -4.13 3.68 1.67
C GLU A 131 -3.70 3.28 3.08
N LEU A 132 -3.84 4.14 4.08
CA LEU A 132 -3.43 3.83 5.45
C LEU A 132 -4.55 4.11 6.44
N THR A 133 -4.67 3.28 7.47
CA THR A 133 -5.47 3.56 8.66
C THR A 133 -4.57 4.13 9.77
N ALA A 134 -5.16 4.56 10.89
CA ALA A 134 -4.39 4.82 12.10
C ALA A 134 -3.62 3.57 12.53
N VAL A 135 -2.29 3.64 12.49
CA VAL A 135 -1.37 2.58 12.88
C VAL A 135 -0.16 3.19 13.58
N ASP A 136 0.51 2.39 14.40
CA ASP A 136 1.79 2.76 14.98
C ASP A 136 2.90 2.66 13.92
N ILE A 137 3.38 3.80 13.45
CA ILE A 137 4.46 3.87 12.45
C ILE A 137 5.82 3.61 13.12
N ASP A 138 5.94 3.83 14.43
CA ASP A 138 7.21 3.72 15.16
C ASP A 138 7.61 2.24 15.41
N GLU A 139 6.71 1.28 15.14
CA GLU A 139 7.04 -0.15 15.13
C GLU A 139 7.94 -0.56 13.94
N PHE A 140 8.11 0.31 12.94
CA PHE A 140 8.89 0.04 11.74
C PHE A 140 10.28 0.68 11.81
N ASP A 141 11.28 0.01 11.23
CA ASP A 141 12.68 0.49 11.23
C ASP A 141 12.85 1.86 10.55
N SER A 142 12.00 2.16 9.56
CA SER A 142 11.92 3.46 8.92
C SER A 142 10.55 3.69 8.29
N VAL A 143 10.19 4.97 8.10
CA VAL A 143 8.96 5.35 7.39
C VAL A 143 8.97 4.81 5.96
N GLN A 144 10.11 4.84 5.26
CA GLN A 144 10.23 4.29 3.91
C GLN A 144 9.93 2.80 3.88
N THR A 145 10.45 2.03 4.84
CA THR A 145 10.19 0.59 4.98
C THR A 145 8.71 0.33 5.24
N PHE A 146 8.09 1.11 6.13
CA PHE A 146 6.65 1.04 6.40
C PHE A 146 5.81 1.27 5.13
N LEU A 147 6.03 2.40 4.46
CA LEU A 147 5.28 2.78 3.26
C LEU A 147 5.45 1.74 2.14
N ALA A 148 6.68 1.27 1.91
CA ALA A 148 6.95 0.26 0.89
C ALA A 148 6.32 -1.09 1.23
N SER A 149 6.40 -1.54 2.49
CA SER A 149 5.73 -2.77 2.95
C SER A 149 4.22 -2.68 2.74
N HIS A 150 3.63 -1.52 3.00
CA HIS A 150 2.21 -1.31 2.76
C HIS A 150 1.87 -1.38 1.27
N LEU A 151 2.67 -0.75 0.39
CA LEU A 151 2.46 -0.86 -1.06
C LEU A 151 2.56 -2.31 -1.57
N VAL A 152 3.47 -3.13 -1.02
CA VAL A 152 3.55 -4.57 -1.33
C VAL A 152 2.25 -5.29 -0.99
N ASN A 153 1.65 -5.01 0.17
CA ASN A 153 0.35 -5.55 0.56
C ASN A 153 -0.78 -5.08 -0.37
N GLN A 154 -0.70 -3.87 -0.93
CA GLN A 154 -1.69 -3.41 -1.92
C GLN A 154 -1.53 -4.08 -3.29
N VAL A 155 -0.30 -4.45 -3.69
CA VAL A 155 -0.07 -5.24 -4.92
C VAL A 155 -0.76 -6.60 -4.80
N ARG A 156 -0.60 -7.29 -3.67
CA ARG A 156 -1.34 -8.51 -3.34
C ARG A 156 -2.84 -8.32 -3.48
N ASP A 157 -3.35 -7.23 -2.94
CA ASP A 157 -4.78 -6.93 -2.95
C ASP A 157 -5.33 -6.70 -4.36
N CYS A 158 -4.54 -6.15 -5.29
CA CYS A 158 -4.92 -6.08 -6.70
C CYS A 158 -5.20 -7.48 -7.30
N PHE A 159 -4.40 -8.50 -6.96
CA PHE A 159 -4.65 -9.88 -7.42
C PHE A 159 -5.92 -10.48 -6.79
N ILE A 160 -6.13 -10.27 -5.49
CA ILE A 160 -7.34 -10.70 -4.77
C ILE A 160 -8.60 -10.04 -5.36
N GLU A 161 -8.52 -8.75 -5.68
CA GLU A 161 -9.58 -7.99 -6.34
C GLU A 161 -9.93 -8.58 -7.71
N MET A 162 -8.91 -8.98 -8.49
CA MET A 162 -9.04 -9.71 -9.76
C MET A 162 -9.51 -11.18 -9.60
N GLY A 163 -9.56 -11.71 -8.37
CA GLY A 163 -9.97 -13.08 -8.10
C GLY A 163 -8.93 -14.14 -8.47
N VAL A 164 -7.65 -13.74 -8.52
CA VAL A 164 -6.52 -14.62 -8.85
C VAL A 164 -5.56 -14.69 -7.67
N GLU A 165 -4.87 -15.84 -7.53
CA GLU A 165 -3.84 -16.03 -6.50
C GLU A 165 -2.70 -15.01 -6.71
N PRO A 166 -2.37 -14.15 -5.72
CA PRO A 166 -1.22 -13.29 -5.78
C PRO A 166 0.00 -14.20 -5.85
N PRO A 167 1.00 -13.81 -6.62
CA PRO A 167 2.27 -14.48 -6.61
C PRO A 167 2.80 -14.59 -5.18
N GLU A 168 3.48 -15.70 -4.89
CA GLU A 168 4.07 -16.02 -3.59
C GLU A 168 4.86 -14.87 -2.91
N PRO A 169 5.63 -14.01 -3.62
CA PRO A 169 6.32 -12.90 -2.96
C PRO A 169 5.33 -11.88 -2.39
N PHE A 170 4.17 -11.72 -3.02
CA PHE A 170 3.14 -10.79 -2.55
C PHE A 170 2.20 -11.43 -1.52
N GLN A 171 2.38 -12.70 -1.14
CA GLN A 171 1.58 -13.37 -0.10
C GLN A 171 1.97 -12.94 1.33
N VAL A 172 2.34 -11.67 1.51
CA VAL A 172 2.72 -11.08 2.79
C VAL A 172 1.47 -10.73 3.60
N GLN A 173 1.57 -10.87 4.92
CA GLN A 173 0.52 -10.46 5.84
C GLN A 173 0.57 -8.97 6.15
N GLY A 174 -0.60 -8.38 6.38
CA GLY A 174 -0.76 -6.99 6.78
C GLY A 174 -1.85 -6.29 5.99
N LEU A 175 -2.27 -5.15 6.51
CA LEU A 175 -3.23 -4.27 5.85
C LEU A 175 -2.69 -3.83 4.49
N GLY A 176 -3.58 -3.79 3.51
CA GLY A 176 -3.38 -3.16 2.22
C GLY A 176 -4.60 -2.31 1.91
N LYS A 177 -5.26 -2.54 0.78
CA LYS A 177 -6.46 -1.79 0.39
C LYS A 177 -7.64 -2.11 1.31
N HIS A 178 -8.37 -1.07 1.72
CA HIS A 178 -9.53 -1.23 2.60
C HIS A 178 -10.61 -2.13 1.96
N ASP A 179 -10.90 -1.92 0.68
CA ASP A 179 -11.93 -2.69 -0.02
C ASP A 179 -11.56 -4.17 -0.17
N SER A 180 -10.28 -4.48 -0.39
CA SER A 180 -9.78 -5.86 -0.40
C SER A 180 -9.90 -6.51 0.97
N MET A 181 -9.57 -5.78 2.05
CA MET A 181 -9.75 -6.28 3.42
C MET A 181 -11.23 -6.63 3.68
N VAL A 182 -12.16 -5.75 3.35
CA VAL A 182 -13.61 -6.00 3.51
C VAL A 182 -14.03 -7.23 2.70
N LYS A 183 -13.54 -7.37 1.47
CA LYS A 183 -13.81 -8.54 0.62
C LYS A 183 -13.34 -9.84 1.28
N GLN A 184 -12.11 -9.87 1.81
CA GLN A 184 -11.55 -11.03 2.54
C GLN A 184 -12.31 -11.36 3.83
N GLN A 185 -12.86 -10.35 4.52
CA GLN A 185 -13.68 -10.57 5.71
C GLN A 185 -15.03 -11.22 5.38
N LEU A 186 -15.66 -10.79 4.30
CA LEU A 186 -17.03 -11.20 3.93
C LEU A 186 -17.07 -12.48 3.11
N MET A 187 -16.01 -12.80 2.37
CA MET A 187 -15.98 -13.91 1.41
C MET A 187 -15.02 -15.01 1.88
N PRO A 188 -15.52 -16.16 2.37
CA PRO A 188 -14.68 -17.24 2.93
C PRO A 188 -13.70 -17.89 1.94
N MET A 189 -13.86 -17.65 0.64
CA MET A 189 -12.99 -18.18 -0.41
C MET A 189 -11.62 -17.49 -0.48
N TYR A 190 -11.47 -16.32 0.14
CA TYR A 190 -10.19 -15.61 0.22
C TYR A 190 -9.53 -15.83 1.57
N ASP A 191 -8.22 -16.08 1.54
CA ASP A 191 -7.40 -16.07 2.75
C ASP A 191 -7.33 -14.66 3.35
N ARG A 192 -7.21 -14.59 4.68
CA ARG A 192 -7.22 -13.34 5.45
C ARG A 192 -5.82 -12.76 5.60
N TYR A 193 -5.25 -12.30 4.50
CA TYR A 193 -3.91 -11.71 4.49
C TYR A 193 -3.79 -10.46 5.37
N PHE A 194 -4.89 -9.74 5.59
CA PHE A 194 -4.91 -8.58 6.49
C PHE A 194 -4.61 -8.92 7.97
N GLN A 195 -4.75 -10.19 8.39
CA GLN A 195 -4.62 -10.61 9.78
C GLN A 195 -3.30 -11.36 10.04
N ALA A 196 -2.41 -10.76 10.82
CA ALA A 196 -1.15 -11.39 11.24
C ALA A 196 -1.39 -12.73 11.99
N GLY A 197 -0.54 -13.72 11.70
CA GLY A 197 -0.54 -15.01 12.40
C GLY A 197 -1.62 -16.02 11.96
N THR A 198 -2.42 -15.70 10.95
CA THR A 198 -3.38 -16.65 10.36
C THR A 198 -2.68 -17.54 9.34
N PRO A 199 -2.68 -18.88 9.47
CA PRO A 199 -2.07 -19.76 8.46
C PRO A 199 -2.76 -19.58 7.10
N ILE A 200 -2.01 -19.14 6.09
CA ILE A 200 -2.46 -19.08 4.68
C ILE A 200 -2.59 -20.53 4.21
N THR A 201 -3.81 -21.07 4.22
CA THR A 201 -4.02 -22.51 4.04
C THR A 201 -5.28 -22.85 3.24
N THR A 202 -6.05 -21.85 2.78
CA THR A 202 -7.44 -22.08 2.35
C THR A 202 -7.85 -21.47 1.03
N TRP A 203 -6.95 -20.86 0.27
CA TRP A 203 -7.31 -20.37 -1.07
C TRP A 203 -7.86 -21.49 -1.97
N ASP A 204 -9.17 -21.47 -2.23
CA ASP A 204 -9.82 -22.11 -3.38
C ASP A 204 -10.82 -21.14 -4.06
N PRO A 205 -10.43 -20.43 -5.14
CA PRO A 205 -11.31 -19.47 -5.80
C PRO A 205 -12.39 -20.17 -6.64
N ALA A 206 -12.33 -21.51 -6.78
CA ALA A 206 -13.25 -22.32 -7.56
C ALA A 206 -14.38 -22.93 -6.71
N SER A 207 -14.36 -22.75 -5.38
CA SER A 207 -15.44 -23.15 -4.49
C SER A 207 -16.66 -22.23 -4.70
N LYS A 208 -17.58 -22.69 -5.56
CA LYS A 208 -18.91 -22.11 -5.80
C LYS A 208 -19.95 -22.71 -4.88
#